data_AF-A0A350Y2V3-F1
#
_entry.id   AF-A0A350Y2V3-F1
#
_cell.length_a   1.000
_cell.length_b   1.000
_cell.length_c   1.000
_cell.angle_alpha   90.00
_cell.angle_beta   90.00
_cell.angle_gamma   90.00
#
_symmetry.space_group_name_H-M   'P 1'
#
loop_
_entity.id
_entity.type
_entity.pdbx_description
1 polymer ?
#
loop_
_entity_poly.entity_id
_entity_poly.type
_entity_poly.pdbx_seq_one_letter_code
_entity_poly.pdbx_strand_id
1 'polypeptide(L)'
;RQEGRQEAQRFIIENLLKVRFCELSDRLTALVEPLSILPPEELTLLLVQLSQLSGDEQGIEQGHRLVVEQLLRLRFGTLDEELTAIITSLLALPPQELTLLLLQLSQISRTELLVKFKQY
;
A
#
# COMPACT_ATOMS: atom_id res chain seq x y z
N ARG A 1 -1.20 2.19 -25.39
CA ARG A 1 -1.61 3.49 -24.78
C ARG A 1 -1.80 3.42 -23.27
N GLN A 2 -2.20 2.27 -22.70
CA GLN A 2 -2.33 2.10 -21.24
C GLN A 2 -0.98 2.05 -20.50
N GLU A 3 0.04 1.40 -21.08
CA GLU A 3 1.39 1.32 -20.50
C GLU A 3 2.00 2.71 -20.23
N GLY A 4 1.98 3.61 -21.21
CA GLY A 4 2.49 4.98 -21.02
C GLY A 4 1.71 5.80 -19.99
N ARG A 5 0.44 5.46 -19.71
CA ARG A 5 -0.32 6.08 -18.60
C ARG A 5 0.13 5.52 -17.25
N GLN A 6 0.30 4.21 -17.14
CA GLN A 6 0.77 3.57 -15.92
C GLN A 6 2.19 3.99 -15.56
N GLU A 7 3.08 4.10 -16.55
CA GLU A 7 4.45 4.59 -16.33
C GLU A 7 4.46 6.04 -15.80
N ALA A 8 3.61 6.91 -16.36
CA ALA A 8 3.44 8.26 -15.84
C ALA A 8 2.84 8.28 -14.42
N GLN A 9 1.84 7.44 -14.13
CA GLN A 9 1.23 7.31 -12.80
C GLN A 9 2.25 6.83 -11.77
N ARG A 10 3.04 5.82 -12.13
CA ARG A 10 4.14 5.29 -11.33
C ARG A 10 5.15 6.39 -10.98
N PHE A 11 5.59 7.14 -12.00
CA PHE A 11 6.53 8.24 -11.80
C PHE A 11 5.97 9.32 -10.86
N ILE A 12 4.68 9.65 -10.99
CA ILE A 12 4.02 10.62 -10.09
C ILE A 12 4.02 10.11 -8.64
N ILE A 13 3.68 8.84 -8.43
CA ILE A 13 3.67 8.21 -7.10
C ILE A 13 5.07 8.23 -6.49
N GLU A 14 6.10 7.79 -7.24
CA GLU A 14 7.49 7.77 -6.77
C GLU A 14 7.97 9.15 -6.34
N ASN A 15 7.74 10.17 -7.16
CA ASN A 15 8.13 11.54 -6.83
C ASN A 15 7.39 12.08 -5.62
N LEU A 16 6.08 11.81 -5.50
CA LEU A 16 5.30 12.26 -4.36
C LEU A 16 5.83 11.61 -3.08
N LEU A 17 6.00 10.28 -3.04
CA LEU A 17 6.51 9.59 -1.85
C LEU A 17 7.90 10.11 -1.46
N LYS A 18 8.79 10.28 -2.43
CA LYS A 18 10.13 10.85 -2.20
C LYS A 18 10.07 12.27 -1.63
N VAL A 19 9.18 13.12 -2.13
CA VAL A 19 9.03 14.51 -1.64
C VAL A 19 8.40 14.53 -0.25
N ARG A 20 7.43 13.65 0.03
CA ARG A 20 6.73 13.61 1.32
C ARG A 20 7.58 13.03 2.44
N PHE A 21 8.33 11.98 2.15
CA PHE A 21 9.10 11.23 3.16
C PHE A 21 10.61 11.48 3.10
N CYS A 22 11.06 12.51 2.36
CA CYS A 22 12.45 12.92 2.14
C CYS A 22 13.36 11.88 1.44
N GLU A 23 13.02 10.60 1.49
CA GLU A 23 13.69 9.51 0.80
C GLU A 23 12.68 8.47 0.29
N LEU A 24 13.12 7.67 -0.69
CA LEU A 24 12.35 6.54 -1.18
C LEU A 24 13.04 5.26 -0.72
N SER A 25 12.68 4.79 0.47
CA SER A 25 13.19 3.52 1.01
C SER A 25 12.71 2.32 0.18
N ASP A 26 13.34 1.16 0.35
CA ASP A 26 12.91 -0.08 -0.31
C ASP A 26 11.44 -0.41 -0.01
N ARG A 27 11.00 -0.09 1.22
CA ARG A 27 9.64 -0.33 1.67
C ARG A 27 8.62 0.63 1.05
N LEU A 28 8.97 1.90 0.85
CA LEU A 28 8.12 2.82 0.08
C LEU A 28 8.07 2.44 -1.39
N THR A 29 9.21 2.02 -1.95
CA THR A 29 9.32 1.54 -3.34
C THR A 29 8.41 0.33 -3.57
N ALA A 30 8.33 -0.59 -2.59
CA ALA A 30 7.46 -1.76 -2.65
C ALA A 30 5.96 -1.44 -2.80
N LEU A 31 5.54 -0.23 -2.42
CA LEU A 31 4.14 0.20 -2.52
C LEU A 31 3.81 0.85 -3.87
N VAL A 32 4.80 1.37 -4.59
CA VAL A 32 4.61 2.13 -5.83
C VAL A 32 3.83 1.33 -6.87
N GLU A 33 4.20 0.08 -7.11
CA GLU A 33 3.58 -0.77 -8.12
C GLU A 33 2.10 -1.07 -7.79
N PRO A 34 1.74 -1.57 -6.57
CA PRO A 34 0.35 -1.70 -6.13
C PRO A 34 -0.47 -0.41 -6.24
N LEU A 35 0.14 0.76 -6.02
CA LEU A 35 -0.55 2.05 -6.13
C LEU A 35 -0.79 2.46 -7.58
N SER A 36 0.10 2.08 -8.50
CA SER A 36 -0.01 2.43 -9.92
C SER A 36 -1.17 1.73 -10.63
N ILE A 37 -1.66 0.62 -10.06
CA ILE A 37 -2.80 -0.14 -10.60
C ILE A 37 -4.15 0.31 -10.00
N LEU A 38 -4.16 1.23 -9.04
CA LEU A 38 -5.38 1.72 -8.43
C LEU A 38 -6.20 2.59 -9.40
N PRO A 39 -7.54 2.59 -9.24
CA PRO A 39 -8.38 3.60 -9.89
C PRO A 39 -7.90 5.02 -9.56
N PRO A 40 -7.93 5.96 -10.53
CA PRO A 40 -7.44 7.33 -10.31
C PRO A 40 -8.10 8.04 -9.13
N GLU A 41 -9.38 7.81 -8.88
CA GLU A 41 -10.14 8.42 -7.79
C GLU A 41 -9.63 7.97 -6.43
N GLU A 42 -9.41 6.66 -6.26
CA GLU A 42 -8.89 6.05 -5.04
C GLU A 42 -7.43 6.46 -4.80
N LEU A 43 -6.63 6.47 -5.87
CA LEU A 43 -5.26 6.96 -5.78
C LEU A 43 -5.23 8.42 -5.35
N THR A 44 -6.07 9.28 -5.93
CA THR A 44 -6.11 10.71 -5.57
C THR A 44 -6.42 10.91 -4.09
N LEU A 45 -7.42 10.21 -3.56
CA LEU A 45 -7.78 10.29 -2.15
C LEU A 45 -6.61 9.85 -1.25
N LEU A 46 -5.98 8.72 -1.58
CA LEU A 46 -4.83 8.22 -0.83
C LEU A 46 -3.64 9.17 -0.88
N LEU A 47 -3.34 9.78 -2.03
CA LEU A 47 -2.27 10.76 -2.15
C LEU A 47 -2.53 12.01 -1.30
N VAL A 48 -3.79 12.46 -1.20
CA VAL A 48 -4.17 13.57 -0.31
C VAL A 48 -3.96 13.18 1.15
N GLN A 49 -4.35 11.97 1.56
CA GLN A 49 -4.13 11.51 2.93
C GLN A 49 -2.63 11.38 3.27
N LEU A 50 -1.84 10.77 2.38
CA LEU A 50 -0.39 10.67 2.51
C LEU A 50 0.28 12.04 2.62
N SER A 51 -0.26 13.05 1.92
CA SER A 51 0.32 14.40 1.96
C SER A 51 0.18 15.13 3.30
N GLN A 52 -0.69 14.63 4.19
CA GLN A 52 -0.92 15.19 5.52
C GLN A 52 -0.02 14.56 6.58
N LEU A 53 0.70 13.49 6.25
CA LEU A 53 1.61 12.82 7.16
C LEU A 53 2.92 13.60 7.28
N SER A 54 3.57 13.45 8.44
CA SER A 54 4.93 13.95 8.66
C SER A 54 5.95 13.15 7.85
N GLY A 55 7.08 13.79 7.53
CA GLY A 55 8.22 13.14 6.87
C GLY A 55 9.19 12.44 7.84
N ASP A 56 8.81 12.30 9.11
CA ASP A 56 9.60 11.59 10.12
C ASP A 56 9.28 10.08 10.14
N GLU A 57 10.01 9.31 10.94
CA GLU A 57 9.84 7.84 11.02
C GLU A 57 8.39 7.43 11.34
N GLN A 58 7.72 8.18 12.22
CA GLN A 58 6.33 7.93 12.59
C GLN A 58 5.38 8.18 11.42
N GLY A 59 5.55 9.28 10.68
CA GLY A 59 4.75 9.56 9.50
C GLY A 59 5.00 8.58 8.36
N ILE A 60 6.23 8.09 8.20
CA ILE A 60 6.57 7.02 7.26
C ILE A 60 5.86 5.71 7.63
N GLU A 61 5.91 5.31 8.90
CA GLU A 61 5.23 4.10 9.38
C GLU A 61 3.71 4.20 9.19
N GLN A 62 3.13 5.35 9.53
CA GLN A 62 1.71 5.65 9.28
C GLN A 62 1.38 5.60 7.79
N GLY A 63 2.27 6.08 6.92
CA GLY A 63 2.11 6.03 5.47
C GLY A 63 2.07 4.60 4.95
N HIS A 64 2.97 3.74 5.39
CA HIS A 64 2.94 2.32 5.06
C HIS A 64 1.64 1.66 5.51
N ARG A 65 1.23 1.93 6.75
CA ARG A 65 0.00 1.39 7.33
C ARG A 65 -1.24 1.85 6.56
N LEU A 66 -1.34 3.14 6.27
CA LEU A 66 -2.44 3.74 5.52
C LEU A 66 -2.59 3.09 4.14
N VAL A 67 -1.50 2.91 3.41
CA VAL A 67 -1.53 2.28 2.08
C VAL A 67 -2.05 0.85 2.17
N VAL A 68 -1.54 0.04 3.10
CA VAL A 68 -1.99 -1.34 3.30
C VAL A 68 -3.47 -1.38 3.70
N GLU A 69 -3.90 -0.51 4.60
CA GLU A 69 -5.32 -0.39 5.00
C GLU A 69 -6.22 -0.09 3.81
N GLN A 70 -5.86 0.91 2.98
CA GLN A 70 -6.67 1.25 1.81
C GLN A 70 -6.73 0.10 0.82
N LEU A 71 -5.61 -0.58 0.55
CA LEU A 71 -5.59 -1.72 -0.38
C LEU A 71 -6.47 -2.88 0.11
N LEU A 72 -6.42 -3.20 1.40
CA LEU A 72 -7.30 -4.21 2.00
C LEU A 72 -8.77 -3.80 1.93
N ARG A 73 -9.08 -2.52 2.19
CA ARG A 73 -10.43 -1.97 2.12
C ARG A 73 -10.99 -2.04 0.69
N LEU A 74 -10.22 -1.60 -0.29
CA LEU A 74 -10.60 -1.64 -1.70
C LEU A 74 -10.84 -3.07 -2.18
N ARG A 75 -10.07 -4.03 -1.66
CA ARG A 75 -10.18 -5.43 -2.04
C ARG A 75 -11.34 -6.17 -1.34
N PHE A 76 -11.44 -6.05 -0.03
CA PHE A 76 -12.33 -6.87 0.79
C PHE A 76 -13.55 -6.11 1.33
N GLY A 77 -13.70 -4.83 0.99
CA GLY A 77 -14.77 -3.98 1.48
C GLY A 77 -14.42 -3.36 2.82
N THR A 78 -15.09 -3.78 3.89
CA THR A 78 -14.85 -3.18 5.22
C THR A 78 -13.58 -3.74 5.84
N LEU A 79 -12.73 -2.85 6.35
CA LEU A 79 -11.59 -3.22 7.19
C LEU A 79 -12.09 -3.43 8.64
N ASP A 80 -12.37 -4.67 9.00
CA ASP A 80 -12.80 -5.05 10.35
C ASP A 80 -11.62 -5.42 11.26
N GLU A 81 -11.92 -5.83 12.49
CA GLU A 81 -10.90 -6.18 13.50
C GLU A 81 -9.97 -7.31 13.04
N GLU A 82 -10.48 -8.30 12.30
CA GLU A 82 -9.68 -9.42 11.83
C GLU A 82 -8.66 -8.98 10.78
N LEU A 83 -9.08 -8.16 9.82
CA LEU A 83 -8.17 -7.60 8.82
C LEU A 83 -7.21 -6.59 9.43
N THR A 84 -7.69 -5.80 10.40
CA THR A 84 -6.85 -4.82 11.11
C THR A 84 -5.73 -5.50 11.89
N ALA A 85 -6.04 -6.63 12.55
CA ALA A 85 -5.08 -7.38 13.36
C ALA A 85 -3.89 -7.93 12.55
N ILE A 86 -4.08 -8.27 11.27
CA ILE A 86 -3.00 -8.81 10.44
C ILE A 86 -2.10 -7.73 9.81
N ILE A 87 -2.47 -6.44 9.87
CA ILE A 87 -1.72 -5.36 9.21
C ILE A 87 -0.29 -5.29 9.71
N THR A 88 -0.07 -5.43 11.02
CA THR A 88 1.28 -5.43 11.59
C THR A 88 2.13 -6.56 11.01
N SER A 89 1.56 -7.76 10.84
CA SER A 89 2.24 -8.91 10.25
C SER A 89 2.53 -8.72 8.76
N LEU A 90 1.61 -8.09 8.02
CA LEU A 90 1.84 -7.70 6.61
C LEU A 90 3.00 -6.70 6.50
N LEU A 91 3.00 -5.71 7.39
CA LEU A 91 4.01 -4.67 7.46
C LEU A 91 5.38 -5.20 7.90
N ALA A 92 5.43 -6.34 8.59
CA ALA A 92 6.68 -7.01 8.95
C ALA A 92 7.31 -7.82 7.80
N LEU A 93 6.61 -8.00 6.68
CA LEU A 93 7.15 -8.72 5.52
C LEU A 93 8.32 -7.95 4.88
N PRO A 94 9.28 -8.67 4.27
CA PRO A 94 10.26 -8.06 3.38
C PRO A 94 9.58 -7.27 2.25
N PRO A 95 10.16 -6.16 1.78
CA PRO A 95 9.54 -5.29 0.77
C PRO A 95 9.06 -6.05 -0.48
N GLN A 96 9.86 -6.98 -1.00
CA GLN A 96 9.50 -7.76 -2.19
C GLN A 96 8.31 -8.69 -1.94
N GLU A 97 8.26 -9.33 -0.77
CA GLU A 97 7.15 -10.19 -0.38
C GLU A 97 5.86 -9.39 -0.17
N LEU A 98 5.98 -8.19 0.41
CA LEU A 98 4.87 -7.26 0.57
C LEU A 98 4.33 -6.83 -0.80
N THR A 99 5.17 -6.39 -1.73
CA THR A 99 4.74 -6.02 -3.09
C THR A 99 3.97 -7.15 -3.77
N LEU A 100 4.55 -8.37 -3.77
CA LEU A 100 3.93 -9.53 -4.41
C LEU A 100 2.57 -9.84 -3.79
N LEU A 101 2.48 -9.83 -2.46
CA LEU A 101 1.24 -10.07 -1.75
C LEU A 101 0.18 -9.02 -2.08
N LEU A 102 0.55 -7.73 -2.09
CA LEU A 102 -0.37 -6.62 -2.39
C LEU A 102 -0.92 -6.71 -3.82
N LEU A 103 -0.10 -7.10 -4.80
CA LEU A 103 -0.55 -7.34 -6.18
C LEU A 103 -1.48 -8.55 -6.29
N GLN A 104 -1.22 -9.59 -5.50
CA GLN A 104 -2.02 -10.82 -5.45
C GLN A 104 -3.30 -10.69 -4.62
N LEU A 105 -3.54 -9.56 -3.94
CA LEU A 105 -4.77 -9.35 -3.16
C LEU A 105 -6.02 -9.60 -4.00
N SER A 106 -5.99 -9.25 -5.28
CA SER A 106 -7.06 -9.49 -6.27
C SER A 106 -7.35 -10.96 -6.57
N GLN A 107 -6.44 -11.87 -6.22
CA GLN A 107 -6.49 -13.30 -6.52
C GLN A 107 -6.73 -14.15 -5.27
N ILE A 108 -6.33 -13.68 -4.10
CA ILE A 108 -6.56 -14.36 -2.82
C ILE A 108 -7.92 -13.98 -2.22
N SER A 109 -8.56 -14.94 -1.54
CA SER A 109 -9.74 -14.67 -0.73
C SER A 109 -9.37 -14.07 0.64
N ARG A 110 -10.33 -13.40 1.28
CA ARG A 110 -10.16 -12.88 2.64
C ARG A 110 -9.77 -14.00 3.61
N THR A 111 -10.44 -15.15 3.55
CA THR A 111 -10.20 -16.27 4.47
C THR A 111 -8.80 -16.83 4.32
N GLU A 112 -8.32 -17.02 3.08
CA GLU A 112 -6.95 -17.48 2.83
C GLU A 112 -5.91 -16.48 3.34
N LEU A 113 -6.13 -15.18 3.13
CA LEU A 113 -5.25 -14.13 3.67
C LEU A 113 -5.19 -14.19 5.20
N LEU A 114 -6.34 -14.29 5.87
CA LEU A 114 -6.42 -14.38 7.32
C LEU A 114 -5.74 -15.65 7.85
N VAL A 115 -5.95 -16.81 7.21
CA VAL A 115 -5.27 -18.07 7.59
C VAL A 115 -3.76 -17.93 7.49
N LYS A 116 -3.26 -17.23 6.47
CA LYS A 116 -1.82 -17.01 6.26
C LYS A 116 -1.18 -16.16 7.38
N PHE A 117 -1.91 -15.20 7.96
CA PHE A 117 -1.33 -14.21 8.89
C PHE A 117 -1.85 -14.28 10.33
N LYS A 118 -2.96 -14.96 10.63
CA LYS A 118 -3.46 -15.19 12.00
C LYS A 118 -2.69 -16.27 12.78
N GLN A 119 -1.71 -16.92 12.16
CA GLN A 119 -0.89 -17.98 12.77
C GLN A 119 0.43 -17.50 13.38
N TYR A 120 0.68 -16.18 13.42
CA TYR A 120 1.91 -15.57 13.95
C TYR A 120 1.63 -14.62 15.11
#